data_AF-A0AAV2SR06-F1
#
_entry.id   AF-A0AAV2SR06-F1
#
_cell.length_a   1.000
_cell.length_b   1.000
_cell.length_c   1.000
_cell.angle_alpha   90.00
_cell.angle_beta   90.00
_cell.angle_gamma   90.00
#
_symmetry.space_group_name_H-M   'P 1'
#
loop_
_entity.id
_entity.type
_entity.pdbx_description
1 polymer ?
#
loop_
_entity_poly.entity_id
_entity_poly.type
_entity_poly.pdbx_seq_one_letter_code
_entity_poly.pdbx_strand_id
1 'polypeptide(L)'
;AFSDKTNLIIHKRIHTGEKPYQCSHCDKSFRQHGDLKSHLRTHTGEKTYLCSQCGKGFTHSHQLTNHLRTHTGEKPHQCSYCDKAFLQNSVLKKHLRTHTG
;
A
#
# COMPACT_ATOMS: atom_id res chain seq x y z
N ALA A 1 20.70 -2.09 8.30
CA ALA A 1 21.00 -1.43 9.59
C ALA A 1 19.95 -0.35 9.83
N PHE A 2 19.52 -0.12 11.08
CA PHE A 2 18.54 0.93 11.42
C PHE A 2 19.27 2.18 11.88
N SER A 3 18.88 3.35 11.36
CA SER A 3 19.49 4.64 11.72
C SER A 3 19.01 5.21 13.05
N ASP A 4 17.94 4.64 13.64
CA ASP A 4 17.35 5.09 14.90
C ASP A 4 16.83 3.91 15.75
N LYS A 5 16.86 4.08 17.08
CA LYS A 5 16.44 3.09 18.07
C LYS A 5 14.94 2.80 18.01
N THR A 6 14.12 3.80 17.74
CA THR A 6 12.65 3.63 17.64
C THR A 6 12.31 2.73 16.44
N ASN A 7 12.96 2.96 15.31
CA ASN A 7 12.79 2.13 14.12
C ASN A 7 13.23 0.68 14.36
N LEU A 8 14.31 0.46 15.12
CA LEU A 8 14.71 -0.88 15.53
C LEU A 8 13.66 -1.56 16.42
N ILE A 9 13.09 -0.86 17.41
CA ILE A 9 12.05 -1.40 18.29
C ILE A 9 10.81 -1.79 17.47
N ILE A 10 10.36 -0.90 16.59
CA ILE A 10 9.22 -1.15 15.70
C ILE A 10 9.51 -2.35 14.79
N HIS A 11 10.72 -2.47 14.25
CA HIS A 11 11.11 -3.64 13.46
C HIS A 11 11.07 -4.93 14.27
N LYS A 12 11.52 -4.92 15.54
CA LYS A 12 11.48 -6.12 16.40
C LYS A 12 10.06 -6.68 16.57
N ARG A 13 9.02 -5.83 16.56
CA ARG A 13 7.60 -6.27 16.57
C ARG A 13 7.23 -7.16 15.37
N ILE A 14 8.03 -7.17 14.30
CA ILE A 14 7.85 -8.07 13.17
C ILE A 14 8.09 -9.51 13.59
N HIS A 15 9.16 -9.74 14.35
CA HIS A 15 9.57 -11.07 14.80
C HIS A 15 8.74 -11.57 15.97
N THR A 16 8.36 -10.68 16.90
CA THR A 16 7.54 -11.06 18.06
C THR A 16 6.05 -11.18 17.75
N GLY A 17 5.58 -10.58 16.65
CA GLY A 17 4.16 -10.51 16.32
C GLY A 17 3.36 -9.49 17.13
N GLU A 18 4.00 -8.75 18.04
CA GLU A 18 3.36 -7.76 18.90
C GLU A 18 2.65 -6.67 18.07
N LYS A 19 1.37 -6.43 18.39
CA LYS A 19 0.51 -5.45 17.72
C LYS A 19 -0.24 -4.62 18.76
N PRO A 20 0.41 -3.59 19.35
CA PRO A 20 -0.15 -2.85 20.49
C PRO A 20 -1.39 -2.02 20.17
N TYR A 21 -1.60 -1.70 18.89
CA TYR A 21 -2.62 -0.74 18.48
C TYR A 21 -3.83 -1.49 17.94
N GLN A 22 -4.83 -1.71 18.79
CA GLN A 22 -6.08 -2.39 18.43
C GLN A 22 -7.10 -1.41 17.83
N CYS A 23 -7.84 -1.88 16.83
CA CYS A 23 -8.98 -1.15 16.28
C CYS A 23 -10.18 -1.22 17.23
N SER A 24 -10.85 -0.09 17.45
CA SER A 24 -12.07 -0.03 18.28
C SER A 24 -13.33 -0.54 17.56
N HIS A 25 -13.27 -0.75 16.25
CA HIS A 25 -14.43 -1.14 15.41
C HIS A 25 -14.35 -2.59 14.90
N CYS A 26 -13.22 -3.27 15.07
CA CYS A 26 -13.03 -4.68 14.69
C CYS A 26 -11.82 -5.31 15.40
N ASP A 27 -11.64 -6.63 15.27
CA ASP A 27 -10.57 -7.38 15.96
C ASP A 27 -9.16 -7.21 15.35
N LYS A 28 -8.97 -6.21 14.49
CA LYS A 28 -7.66 -5.97 13.86
C LYS A 28 -6.75 -5.15 14.77
N SER A 29 -5.53 -5.63 14.93
CA SER A 29 -4.46 -4.90 15.63
C SER A 29 -3.24 -4.65 14.74
N PHE A 30 -2.54 -3.55 15.02
CA PHE A 30 -1.45 -3.01 14.21
C PHE A 30 -0.18 -2.82 15.02
N ARG A 31 0.98 -2.85 14.35
CA ARG A 31 2.31 -2.67 14.96
C ARG A 31 2.65 -1.21 15.22
N GLN A 32 2.06 -0.30 14.47
CA GLN A 32 2.27 1.14 14.55
C GLN A 32 0.94 1.89 14.64
N HIS A 33 0.95 3.04 15.31
CA HIS A 33 -0.22 3.92 15.42
C HIS A 33 -0.67 4.48 14.07
N GLY A 34 0.27 4.82 13.18
CA GLY A 34 -0.04 5.33 11.84
C GLY A 34 -0.81 4.32 10.97
N ASP A 35 -0.52 3.04 11.12
CA ASP A 35 -1.24 1.95 10.45
C ASP A 35 -2.68 1.85 10.96
N LEU A 36 -2.87 1.90 12.28
CA LEU A 36 -4.21 1.93 12.88
C LEU A 36 -5.00 3.16 12.41
N LYS A 37 -4.41 4.36 12.45
CA LYS A 37 -5.07 5.60 11.99
C LYS A 37 -5.51 5.49 10.54
N SER A 38 -4.66 4.93 9.68
CA SER A 38 -5.00 4.73 8.27
C SER A 38 -6.09 3.68 8.09
N HIS A 39 -6.05 2.60 8.88
CA HIS A 39 -7.09 1.58 8.86
C HIS A 39 -8.45 2.11 9.32
N LEU A 40 -8.51 2.99 10.33
CA LEU A 40 -9.76 3.58 10.79
C LEU A 40 -10.54 4.30 9.67
N ARG A 41 -9.83 4.82 8.65
CA ARG A 41 -10.47 5.41 7.45
C ARG A 41 -11.33 4.42 6.66
N THR A 42 -11.08 3.12 6.81
CA THR A 42 -11.91 2.07 6.18
C THR A 42 -13.27 1.91 6.87
N HIS A 43 -13.37 2.31 8.15
CA HIS A 43 -14.64 2.33 8.87
C HIS A 43 -15.40 3.64 8.63
N THR A 44 -14.70 4.77 8.60
CA THR A 44 -15.33 6.09 8.40
C THR A 44 -15.63 6.40 6.93
N GLY A 45 -15.00 5.70 5.99
CA GLY A 45 -15.10 5.99 4.56
C GLY A 45 -14.32 7.25 4.15
N GLU A 46 -13.48 7.80 5.04
CA GLU A 46 -12.70 9.02 4.78
C GLU A 46 -11.74 8.81 3.59
N LYS A 47 -11.87 9.71 2.60
CA LYS A 47 -11.07 9.73 1.38
C LYS A 47 -10.34 11.07 1.26
N THR A 48 -9.18 11.14 1.90
CA THR A 48 -8.37 12.36 2.01
C THR A 48 -7.61 12.72 0.74
N TYR A 49 -7.47 11.79 -0.20
CA TYR A 49 -6.71 12.01 -1.44
C TYR A 49 -7.65 12.02 -2.63
N LEU A 50 -7.91 13.19 -3.19
CA LEU A 50 -8.84 13.38 -4.29
C LEU A 50 -8.11 13.50 -5.63
N CYS A 51 -8.64 12.87 -6.67
CA CYS A 51 -8.20 13.06 -8.04
C CYS A 51 -8.74 14.39 -8.57
N SER A 52 -7.84 15.30 -8.96
CA SER A 52 -8.23 16.60 -9.54
C SER A 52 -8.88 16.47 -10.92
N GLN A 53 -8.64 15.38 -11.65
CA GLN A 53 -9.18 15.19 -13.00
C GLN A 53 -10.61 14.61 -13.01
N CYS A 54 -10.96 13.74 -12.06
CA CYS A 54 -12.26 13.07 -12.05
C CYS A 54 -13.00 13.10 -10.70
N GLY A 55 -12.46 13.79 -9.68
CA GLY A 55 -13.06 13.91 -8.35
C GLY A 55 -13.01 12.64 -7.50
N LYS A 56 -12.49 11.53 -8.02
CA LYS A 56 -12.46 10.25 -7.31
C LYS A 56 -11.54 10.31 -6.08
N GLY A 57 -12.07 9.92 -4.92
CA GLY A 57 -11.33 9.92 -3.65
C GLY A 57 -10.72 8.58 -3.26
N PHE A 58 -9.57 8.65 -2.57
CA PHE A 58 -8.77 7.53 -2.10
C PHE A 58 -8.36 7.71 -0.63
N THR A 59 -8.12 6.59 0.04
CA THR A 59 -7.75 6.56 1.47
C THR A 59 -6.26 6.79 1.69
N HIS A 60 -5.43 6.50 0.68
CA HIS A 60 -3.98 6.66 0.72
C HIS A 60 -3.44 7.38 -0.53
N SER A 61 -2.34 8.13 -0.35
CA SER A 61 -1.67 8.85 -1.44
C SER A 61 -1.21 7.95 -2.58
N HIS A 62 -0.59 6.81 -2.27
CA HIS A 62 -0.11 5.86 -3.30
C HIS A 62 -1.25 5.31 -4.17
N GLN A 63 -2.47 5.21 -3.64
CA GLN A 63 -3.63 4.80 -4.42
C GLN A 63 -4.02 5.88 -5.43
N LEU A 64 -4.00 7.15 -5.00
CA LEU A 64 -4.19 8.29 -5.91
C LEU A 64 -3.09 8.33 -6.97
N THR A 65 -1.82 8.20 -6.61
CA THR A 65 -0.70 8.17 -7.57
C THR A 65 -0.87 7.06 -8.61
N ASN A 66 -1.20 5.85 -8.16
CA ASN A 66 -1.48 4.74 -9.09
C ASN A 66 -2.71 5.03 -9.95
N HIS A 67 -3.75 5.61 -9.39
CA HIS A 67 -4.93 6.00 -10.16
C HIS A 67 -4.61 7.06 -11.22
N LEU A 68 -3.77 8.06 -10.93
CA LEU A 68 -3.38 9.07 -11.91
C LEU A 68 -2.71 8.45 -13.14
N ARG A 69 -1.98 7.34 -13.00
CA ARG A 69 -1.43 6.59 -14.14
C ARG A 69 -2.50 6.02 -15.07
N THR A 70 -3.74 5.83 -14.61
CA THR A 70 -4.85 5.41 -15.47
C THR A 70 -5.32 6.52 -16.41
N HIS A 71 -5.10 7.78 -16.04
CA HIS A 71 -5.36 8.92 -16.91
C HIS A 71 -4.22 9.14 -17.91
N THR A 72 -2.96 8.97 -17.48
CA THR A 72 -1.80 9.19 -18.35
C THR A 72 -1.47 8.00 -19.25
N GLY A 73 -1.95 6.79 -18.91
CA GLY A 73 -1.58 5.55 -19.58
C GLY A 73 -0.18 5.03 -19.23
N GLU A 74 0.51 5.66 -18.27
CA GLU A 74 1.86 5.29 -17.85
C GLU A 74 1.90 3.87 -17.25
N LYS A 75 2.82 3.03 -17.74
CA LYS A 75 3.02 1.65 -17.28
C LYS A 75 4.50 1.43 -16.92
N PRO A 76 4.96 1.87 -15.73
CA PRO A 76 6.38 1.89 -15.40
C PRO A 76 6.98 0.51 -15.11
N HIS A 77 6.16 -0.54 -15.02
CA HIS A 77 6.61 -1.88 -14.64
C HIS A 77 6.63 -2.81 -15.85
N GLN A 78 7.77 -2.87 -16.54
CA GLN A 78 7.98 -3.74 -17.69
C GLN A 78 8.32 -5.17 -17.26
N CYS A 79 7.80 -6.15 -18.01
CA CYS A 79 8.17 -7.55 -17.87
C CYS A 79 9.55 -7.81 -18.47
N SER A 80 10.38 -8.59 -17.78
CA SER A 80 11.71 -8.96 -18.25
C SER A 80 11.71 -10.09 -19.31
N TYR A 81 10.59 -10.79 -19.48
CA TYR A 81 10.46 -11.94 -20.37
C TYR A 81 9.61 -11.67 -21.62
N CYS A 82 8.89 -10.54 -21.68
CA CYS A 82 8.05 -10.16 -22.82
C CYS A 82 7.76 -8.66 -22.82
N ASP A 83 7.14 -8.14 -23.89
CA ASP A 83 6.90 -6.71 -24.07
C ASP A 83 5.75 -6.13 -23.23
N LYS A 84 5.16 -6.93 -22.32
CA LYS A 84 4.05 -6.46 -21.49
C LYS A 84 4.57 -5.52 -20.39
N ALA A 85 3.94 -4.34 -20.30
CA ALA A 85 4.13 -3.39 -19.22
C ALA A 85 2.87 -3.25 -18.36
N PHE A 86 3.05 -2.94 -17.08
CA PHE A 86 1.98 -2.88 -16.09
C PHE A 86 2.03 -1.57 -15.29
N LEU A 87 0.85 -1.12 -14.85
CA LEU A 87 0.68 0.10 -14.06
C LEU A 87 1.15 -0.07 -12.60
N GLN A 88 1.08 -1.30 -12.07
CA GLN A 88 1.47 -1.63 -10.69
C GLN A 88 2.44 -2.82 -10.65
N ASN A 89 3.44 -2.72 -9.78
CA ASN A 89 4.41 -3.79 -9.54
C ASN A 89 3.74 -5.09 -9.04
N SER A 90 2.68 -4.98 -8.25
CA SER A 90 1.92 -6.15 -7.77
C SER A 90 1.32 -6.97 -8.91
N VAL A 91 0.87 -6.30 -9.98
CA VAL A 91 0.32 -6.95 -11.18
C VAL A 91 1.45 -7.57 -12.01
N LEU A 92 2.57 -6.87 -12.18
CA LEU A 92 3.77 -7.44 -12.81
C LEU A 92 4.22 -8.71 -12.07
N LYS A 93 4.35 -8.68 -10.74
CA LYS A 93 4.76 -9.85 -9.94
C LYS A 93 3.85 -11.05 -10.12
N LYS A 94 2.54 -10.83 -10.27
CA LYS A 94 1.58 -11.90 -10.58
C LYS A 94 1.80 -12.43 -12.00
N HIS A 95 2.01 -11.54 -12.97
CA HIS A 95 2.31 -11.91 -14.34
C HIS A 95 3.62 -12.70 -14.46
N LEU A 96 4.68 -12.32 -13.75
CA LEU A 96 5.96 -13.03 -13.82
C LEU A 96 5.86 -14.51 -13.47
N ARG A 97 4.88 -14.90 -12.63
CA ARG A 97 4.62 -16.31 -12.29
C ARG A 97 4.15 -17.14 -13.49
N THR A 98 3.66 -16.51 -14.56
CA THR A 98 3.28 -17.22 -15.79
C THR A 98 4.48 -17.59 -16.66
N HIS A 99 5.68 -17.06 -16.37
CA HIS A 99 6.93 -17.38 -17.08
C HIS A 99 7.80 -18.38 -16.34
N THR A 100 7.61 -18.51 -15.03
CA THR A 100 8.35 -19.45 -14.16
C THR A 100 7.55 -20.73 -13.91
N GLY A 101 6.68 -21.09 -14.87
CA GLY A 101 5.89 -22.34 -14.83
C GLY A 101 6.80 -23.56 -14.87
#